data_AF-A0A3F2RU61-F1
#
_entry.id   AF-A0A3F2RU61-F1
#
_cell.length_a   1.000
_cell.length_b   1.000
_cell.length_c   1.000
_cell.angle_alpha   90.00
_cell.angle_beta   90.00
_cell.angle_gamma   90.00
#
_symmetry.space_group_name_H-M   'P 1'
#
loop_
_entity.id
_entity.type
_entity.pdbx_description
1 polymer ?
#
loop_
_entity_poly.entity_id
_entity_poly.type
_entity_poly.pdbx_seq_one_letter_code
_entity_poly.pdbx_strand_id
1 'polypeptide(L)'
;MATVSFTSAVGLPIGSVVKVTFPSDFSVTATAISSVSNIDSSSTVTMASTYVVAVTVAGSAVSSGASVSFKLNGVTNPGAKTTGTFTVATTDMSSYQEVGV
;
A
#
# COMPACT_ATOMS: atom_id res chain seq x y z
N MET A 1 9.82 -7.49 -9.23
CA MET A 1 8.41 -7.26 -8.84
C MET A 1 8.22 -7.80 -7.44
N ALA A 2 7.34 -7.18 -6.65
CA ALA A 2 7.00 -7.64 -5.30
C ALA A 2 5.49 -7.83 -5.15
N THR A 3 5.06 -8.91 -4.50
CA THR A 3 3.67 -9.12 -4.12
C THR A 3 3.48 -8.60 -2.70
N VAL A 4 2.47 -7.76 -2.51
CA VAL A 4 2.02 -7.29 -1.20
C VAL A 4 0.68 -7.93 -0.90
N SER A 5 0.57 -8.59 0.24
CA SER A 5 -0.67 -9.21 0.72
C SER A 5 -0.85 -8.90 2.19
N PHE A 6 -2.04 -8.44 2.57
CA PHE A 6 -2.40 -8.16 3.95
C PHE A 6 -3.91 -8.28 4.13
N THR A 7 -4.35 -8.42 5.38
CA THR A 7 -5.77 -8.36 5.74
C THR A 7 -6.00 -7.10 6.55
N SER A 8 -6.89 -6.24 6.08
CA SER A 8 -7.24 -5.03 6.84
C SER A 8 -8.26 -5.39 7.91
N ALA A 9 -7.99 -5.09 9.18
CA ALA A 9 -8.96 -5.30 10.26
C ALA A 9 -10.14 -4.29 10.17
N VAL A 10 -9.92 -3.15 9.52
CA VAL A 10 -10.90 -2.06 9.35
C VAL A 10 -11.19 -1.82 7.88
N GLY A 11 -12.33 -1.19 7.58
CA GLY A 11 -12.61 -0.75 6.21
C GLY A 11 -11.66 0.38 5.80
N LEU A 12 -11.17 0.35 4.56
CA LEU A 12 -10.36 1.42 3.98
C LEU A 12 -11.23 2.18 2.97
N PRO A 13 -11.80 3.34 3.33
CA PRO A 13 -12.53 4.17 2.38
C PRO A 13 -11.62 4.67 1.25
N ILE A 14 -12.23 5.11 0.14
CA ILE A 14 -11.52 5.78 -0.95
C ILE A 14 -10.73 6.97 -0.38
N GLY A 15 -9.46 7.10 -0.77
CA GLY A 15 -8.50 8.07 -0.24
C GLY A 15 -7.61 7.53 0.88
N SER A 16 -7.92 6.36 1.46
CA SER A 16 -7.04 5.70 2.44
C SER A 16 -5.69 5.36 1.82
N VAL A 17 -4.63 5.42 2.62
CA VAL A 17 -3.26 5.17 2.15
C VAL A 17 -2.68 3.93 2.82
N VAL A 18 -2.22 2.99 2.00
CA VAL A 18 -1.42 1.83 2.40
C VAL A 18 0.05 2.14 2.14
N LYS A 19 0.85 2.29 3.21
CA LYS A 19 2.30 2.50 3.12
C LYS A 19 3.02 1.16 3.20
N VAL A 20 3.85 0.90 2.20
CA VAL A 20 4.70 -0.29 2.12
C VAL A 20 6.15 0.16 2.20
N THR A 21 6.85 -0.25 3.27
CA THR A 21 8.26 0.09 3.50
C THR A 21 9.14 -1.09 3.13
N PHE A 22 10.08 -0.87 2.21
CA PHE A 22 11.10 -1.82 1.82
C PHE A 22 12.40 -1.56 2.60
N PRO A 23 13.22 -2.60 2.85
CA PRO A 23 14.58 -2.42 3.37
C PRO A 23 15.44 -1.55 2.44
N SER A 24 16.42 -0.83 3.00
CA SER A 24 17.32 0.07 2.26
C SER A 24 18.15 -0.61 1.16
N ASP A 25 18.28 -1.92 1.24
CA ASP A 25 19.01 -2.73 0.25
C ASP A 25 18.17 -2.98 -1.02
N PHE A 26 16.88 -2.63 -1.03
CA PHE A 26 16.00 -2.79 -2.19
C PHE A 26 16.05 -1.55 -3.09
N SER A 27 15.90 -1.77 -4.40
CA SER A 27 15.60 -0.69 -5.35
C SER A 27 14.09 -0.66 -5.60
N VAL A 28 13.48 0.51 -5.42
CA VAL A 28 12.03 0.71 -5.50
C VAL A 28 11.73 1.86 -6.45
N THR A 29 11.05 1.56 -7.55
CA THR A 29 10.61 2.55 -8.56
C THR A 29 9.16 2.32 -8.98
N ALA A 30 8.35 1.76 -8.08
CA ALA A 30 6.98 1.40 -8.38
C ALA A 30 6.08 2.63 -8.58
N THR A 31 5.36 2.64 -9.70
CA THR A 31 4.44 3.73 -10.09
C THR A 31 2.99 3.26 -10.29
N ALA A 32 2.74 1.95 -10.23
CA ALA A 32 1.40 1.37 -10.37
C ALA A 32 1.31 0.01 -9.68
N ILE A 33 0.09 -0.39 -9.35
CA ILE A 33 -0.24 -1.75 -8.92
C ILE A 33 -0.75 -2.60 -10.10
N SER A 34 -0.62 -3.92 -9.98
CA SER A 34 -1.18 -4.89 -10.93
C SER A 34 -1.61 -6.17 -10.20
N SER A 35 -2.30 -7.08 -10.89
CA SER A 35 -2.79 -8.34 -10.30
C SER A 35 -3.54 -8.13 -8.98
N VAL A 36 -4.49 -7.20 -8.96
CA VAL A 36 -5.20 -6.77 -7.76
C VAL A 36 -6.27 -7.76 -7.33
N SER A 37 -6.50 -7.85 -6.02
CA SER A 37 -7.62 -8.56 -5.40
C SER A 37 -8.09 -7.80 -4.17
N ASN A 38 -9.41 -7.57 -4.06
CA ASN A 38 -10.05 -6.78 -3.00
C ASN A 38 -9.49 -5.36 -2.83
N ILE A 39 -8.91 -4.81 -3.90
CA ILE A 39 -8.56 -3.40 -4.06
C ILE A 39 -8.79 -3.04 -5.52
N ASP A 40 -9.27 -1.83 -5.77
CA ASP A 40 -9.57 -1.37 -7.12
C ASP A 40 -8.29 -1.09 -7.91
N SER A 41 -8.27 -1.44 -9.20
CA SER A 41 -7.13 -1.20 -10.08
C SER A 41 -6.90 0.28 -10.41
N SER A 42 -7.88 1.16 -10.14
CA SER A 42 -7.72 2.62 -10.23
C SER A 42 -6.90 3.22 -9.08
N SER A 43 -6.59 2.44 -8.05
CA SER A 43 -5.75 2.89 -6.93
C SER A 43 -4.38 3.35 -7.43
N THR A 44 -3.91 4.48 -6.90
CA THR A 44 -2.69 5.13 -7.39
C THR A 44 -1.51 4.82 -6.51
N VAL A 45 -0.31 4.87 -7.10
CA VAL A 45 0.94 4.59 -6.40
C VAL A 45 1.84 5.80 -6.50
N THR A 46 2.38 6.23 -5.36
CA THR A 46 3.35 7.31 -5.27
C THR A 46 4.52 6.91 -4.39
N MET A 47 5.70 7.44 -4.69
CA MET A 47 6.87 7.28 -3.84
C MET A 47 6.76 8.26 -2.67
N ALA A 48 6.58 7.75 -1.45
CA ALA A 48 6.57 8.57 -0.24
C ALA A 48 8.00 8.88 0.24
N SER A 49 8.95 7.98 -0.05
CA SER A 49 10.40 8.16 0.09
C SER A 49 11.13 7.15 -0.79
N THR A 50 12.47 7.15 -0.79
CA THR A 50 13.30 6.23 -1.61
C THR A 50 12.94 4.75 -1.45
N TYR A 51 12.47 4.33 -0.28
CA TYR A 51 12.15 2.94 0.02
C TYR A 51 10.70 2.73 0.48
N VAL A 52 9.86 3.77 0.41
CA VAL A 52 8.47 3.71 0.88
C VAL A 52 7.54 4.05 -0.26
N VAL A 53 6.63 3.13 -0.54
CA VAL A 53 5.56 3.28 -1.52
C VAL A 53 4.26 3.58 -0.79
N ALA A 54 3.54 4.60 -1.21
CA ALA A 54 2.19 4.89 -0.77
C ALA A 54 1.20 4.49 -1.87
N VAL A 55 0.29 3.58 -1.53
CA VAL A 55 -0.82 3.16 -2.39
C VAL A 55 -2.11 3.80 -1.87
N THR A 56 -2.70 4.69 -2.66
CA THR A 56 -3.94 5.37 -2.31
C THR A 56 -5.12 4.61 -2.90
N VAL A 57 -6.03 4.15 -2.05
CA VAL A 57 -7.25 3.42 -2.45
C VAL A 57 -8.14 4.36 -3.28
N ALA A 58 -8.51 3.93 -4.48
CA ALA A 58 -9.43 4.66 -5.37
C ALA A 58 -10.51 3.72 -5.92
N GLY A 59 -11.51 4.27 -6.63
CA GLY A 59 -12.57 3.50 -7.31
C GLY A 59 -13.59 2.87 -6.36
N SER A 60 -13.15 1.99 -5.48
CA SER A 60 -13.97 1.25 -4.52
C SER A 60 -13.29 1.16 -3.16
N ALA A 61 -14.07 1.30 -2.08
CA ALA A 61 -13.57 1.10 -0.73
C ALA A 61 -13.22 -0.38 -0.47
N VAL A 62 -12.21 -0.62 0.37
CA VAL A 62 -11.86 -1.97 0.86
C VAL A 62 -12.68 -2.27 2.10
N SER A 63 -13.38 -3.40 2.13
CA SER A 63 -14.16 -3.82 3.30
C SER A 63 -13.28 -4.26 4.47
N SER A 64 -13.78 -4.09 5.70
CA SER A 64 -13.15 -4.66 6.89
C SER A 64 -13.06 -6.19 6.79
N GLY A 65 -11.93 -6.75 7.20
CA GLY A 65 -11.65 -8.18 7.14
C GLY A 65 -11.29 -8.69 5.73
N ALA A 66 -11.25 -7.82 4.71
CA ALA A 66 -10.88 -8.22 3.37
C ALA A 66 -9.39 -8.56 3.27
N SER A 67 -9.10 -9.68 2.60
CA SER A 67 -7.74 -10.07 2.21
C SER A 67 -7.36 -9.35 0.93
N VAL A 68 -6.54 -8.30 1.05
CA VAL A 68 -6.06 -7.48 -0.05
C VAL A 68 -4.77 -8.08 -0.60
N SER A 69 -4.64 -8.13 -1.94
CA SER A 69 -3.36 -8.41 -2.58
C SER A 69 -3.17 -7.61 -3.86
N PHE A 70 -1.93 -7.22 -4.12
CA PHE A 70 -1.52 -6.58 -5.36
C PHE A 70 -0.02 -6.74 -5.59
N LYS A 71 0.41 -6.50 -6.83
CA LYS A 71 1.82 -6.49 -7.22
C LYS A 71 2.32 -5.08 -7.46
N LEU A 72 3.50 -4.77 -6.93
CA LEU A 72 4.29 -3.59 -7.26
C LEU A 72 5.36 -3.97 -8.29
N ASN A 73 5.25 -3.37 -9.48
CA ASN A 73 6.26 -3.47 -10.52
C ASN A 73 7.37 -2.44 -10.24
N GLY A 74 8.63 -2.74 -10.55
CA GLY A 74 9.76 -1.84 -10.24
C GLY A 74 10.37 -2.01 -8.84
N VAL A 75 10.01 -3.08 -8.11
CA VAL A 75 10.75 -3.50 -6.91
C VAL A 75 11.77 -4.57 -7.27
N THR A 76 13.05 -4.31 -6.97
CA THR A 76 14.19 -5.19 -7.21
C THR A 76 14.91 -5.49 -5.90
N ASN A 77 15.14 -6.78 -5.64
CA ASN A 77 15.94 -7.29 -4.54
C ASN A 77 17.32 -7.70 -5.06
N PRO A 78 18.34 -6.82 -4.97
CA PRO A 78 19.64 -7.06 -5.60
C PRO A 78 20.44 -8.22 -4.99
N GLY A 79 20.12 -8.66 -3.77
CA GLY A 79 20.84 -9.75 -3.10
C GLY A 79 20.14 -11.11 -3.16
N ALA A 80 19.00 -11.24 -3.85
CA ALA A 80 18.11 -12.42 -3.76
C ALA A 80 17.83 -12.86 -2.30
N LYS A 81 17.83 -11.91 -1.36
CA LYS A 81 17.58 -12.21 0.06
C LYS A 81 16.13 -12.65 0.22
N THR A 82 15.93 -13.83 0.78
CA THR A 82 14.60 -14.39 1.02
C THR A 82 13.94 -13.86 2.29
N THR A 83 14.69 -13.13 3.12
CA THR A 83 14.23 -12.58 4.40
C THR A 83 14.62 -11.11 4.57
N GLY A 84 13.73 -10.33 5.20
CA GLY A 84 13.89 -8.92 5.51
C GLY A 84 12.71 -8.43 6.34
N THR A 85 12.87 -7.34 7.10
CA THR A 85 11.77 -6.74 7.86
C THR A 85 10.97 -5.83 6.93
N PHE A 86 9.72 -6.20 6.64
CA PHE A 86 8.78 -5.39 5.88
C PHE A 86 7.70 -4.86 6.82
N THR A 87 7.39 -3.58 6.74
CA THR A 87 6.30 -2.98 7.50
C THR A 87 5.22 -2.47 6.57
N VAL A 88 3.97 -2.83 6.88
CA VAL A 88 2.77 -2.34 6.22
C VAL A 88 1.98 -1.53 7.25
N ALA A 89 1.70 -0.27 6.91
CA ALA A 89 0.90 0.62 7.76
C ALA A 89 -0.21 1.25 6.93
N THR A 90 -1.43 1.26 7.47
CA THR A 90 -2.58 1.94 6.88
C THR A 90 -2.82 3.25 7.63
N THR A 91 -2.96 4.35 6.90
CA THR A 91 -3.39 5.63 7.48
C THR A 91 -4.73 6.01 6.86
N ASP A 92 -5.73 6.15 7.72
CA ASP A 92 -7.03 6.73 7.37
C ASP A 92 -6.88 8.25 7.29
N MET A 93 -7.45 8.89 6.26
CA MET A 93 -7.56 10.34 6.22
C MET A 93 -8.87 10.76 6.89
N SER A 94 -8.95 10.59 8.20
CA SER A 94 -10.00 11.23 8.99
C SER A 94 -9.56 12.68 9.23
N SER A 95 -10.05 13.60 8.40
CA SER A 95 -10.17 14.99 8.86
C SER A 95 -11.20 15.01 9.99
N TYR A 96 -10.74 14.90 11.23
CA TYR A 96 -11.53 15.34 12.38
C TYR A 96 -11.63 16.86 12.30
N GLN A 97 -12.73 17.37 11.74
CA GLN A 97 -13.18 18.72 12.06
C GLN A 97 -14.16 18.59 13.22
N GLU A 98 -13.63 18.59 14.45
CA GLU A 98 -14.42 18.99 15.60
C GLU A 98 -14.68 20.49 15.46
N VAL A 99 -15.83 20.86 14.92
CA VAL A 99 -16.35 22.22 15.09
C VAL A 99 -17.27 22.18 16.30
N GLY A 100 -16.70 22.47 17.46
CA GLY A 100 -17.50 22.88 18.60
C GLY A 100 -18.15 24.23 18.30
N VAL A 101 -19.49 24.27 18.32
CA VAL A 101 -20.35 25.29 18.95
C VAL A 101 -21.68 24.62 19.30
#